data_AF-A0AAN8HWZ6-F1
#
_entry.id   AF-A0AAN8HWZ6-F1
#
_cell.length_a   1.000
_cell.length_b   1.000
_cell.length_c   1.000
_cell.angle_alpha   90.00
_cell.angle_beta   90.00
_cell.angle_gamma   90.00
#
_symmetry.space_group_name_H-M   'P 1'
#
loop_
_entity.id
_entity.type
_entity.pdbx_description
1 polymer ?
#
loop_
_entity_poly.entity_id
_entity_poly.type
_entity_poly.pdbx_seq_one_letter_code
_entity_poly.pdbx_strand_id
1 'polypeptide(L)'
;MVKYFCSNADIRSTWDHVVAAFWQRYPNPFSTHVLTEDVVYREVTADHRLLSRRLLMKTNRLPRWAERVFPSGMSRCVYIIEDSIVDPVNRKLTTYTWNLNHTTLMSVEERCIFQDSAEQPASTQMRREAWISSNVYGVSRPIQEFGLARFKSNQVKAMKGLEYALSNIQGETPQRPLRDPVKAKGGAKSLASAASVPQKPPQYV
;
A
#
# COMPACT_ATOMS: atom_id res chain seq x y z
N MET A 1 -24.12 -6.95 8.86
CA MET A 1 -23.93 -7.77 7.65
C MET A 1 -22.50 -7.55 7.16
N VAL A 2 -21.74 -8.62 6.90
CA VAL A 2 -20.32 -8.57 6.51
C VAL A 2 -20.19 -9.13 5.10
N LYS A 3 -19.39 -8.49 4.25
CA LYS A 3 -19.07 -8.98 2.92
C LYS A 3 -17.71 -9.65 2.92
N TYR A 4 -17.70 -10.93 2.55
CA TYR A 4 -16.48 -11.74 2.45
C TYR A 4 -15.94 -11.75 1.02
N PHE A 5 -14.62 -11.70 0.89
CA PHE A 5 -13.91 -11.86 -0.37
C PHE A 5 -12.67 -12.73 -0.16
N CYS A 6 -12.35 -13.57 -1.15
CA CYS A 6 -11.16 -14.41 -1.16
C CYS A 6 -10.55 -14.41 -2.57
N SER A 7 -9.22 -14.39 -2.63
CA SER A 7 -8.44 -14.49 -3.86
C SER A 7 -7.14 -15.23 -3.60
N ASN A 8 -6.73 -16.05 -4.55
CA ASN A 8 -5.40 -16.66 -4.58
C ASN A 8 -4.60 -16.08 -5.75
N ALA A 9 -3.28 -16.00 -5.60
CA ALA A 9 -2.37 -15.62 -6.66
C ALA A 9 -1.01 -16.30 -6.47
N ASP A 10 -0.34 -16.59 -7.57
CA ASP A 10 1.01 -17.14 -7.58
C ASP A 10 2.03 -16.06 -7.92
N ILE A 11 3.06 -15.93 -7.08
CA ILE A 11 4.16 -15.01 -7.29
C ILE A 11 5.36 -15.82 -7.77
N ARG A 12 5.90 -15.49 -8.95
CA ARG A 12 7.05 -16.16 -9.57
C ARG A 12 8.37 -15.74 -8.91
N SER A 13 8.49 -15.97 -7.61
CA SER A 13 9.68 -15.73 -6.82
C SER A 13 9.65 -16.62 -5.57
N THR A 14 10.83 -16.97 -5.08
CA THR A 14 10.98 -17.74 -3.83
C THR A 14 10.41 -16.99 -2.64
N TRP A 15 9.91 -17.73 -1.64
CA TRP A 15 9.32 -17.12 -0.45
C TRP A 15 10.26 -16.15 0.26
N ASP A 16 11.56 -16.44 0.31
CA ASP A 16 12.56 -15.57 0.94
C ASP A 16 12.60 -14.19 0.26
N HIS A 17 12.59 -14.15 -1.08
CA HIS A 17 12.55 -12.90 -1.84
C HIS A 17 11.22 -12.17 -1.63
N VAL A 18 10.09 -12.90 -1.60
CA VAL A 18 8.77 -12.30 -1.36
C VAL A 18 8.69 -11.66 0.02
N VAL A 19 9.20 -12.33 1.06
CA VAL A 19 9.23 -11.79 2.42
C VAL A 19 10.19 -10.60 2.51
N ALA A 20 11.36 -10.66 1.88
CA ALA A 20 12.28 -9.52 1.84
C ALA A 20 11.64 -8.31 1.13
N ALA A 21 10.98 -8.53 -0.01
CA ALA A 21 10.27 -7.51 -0.77
C ALA A 21 9.07 -6.95 0.00
N PHE A 22 8.38 -7.77 0.78
CA PHE A 22 7.23 -7.34 1.58
C PHE A 22 7.61 -6.19 2.53
N TRP A 23 8.77 -6.27 3.18
CA TRP A 23 9.25 -5.23 4.09
C TRP A 23 9.76 -3.97 3.39
N GLN A 24 10.05 -4.05 2.09
CA GLN A 24 10.57 -2.95 1.26
C GLN A 24 9.56 -2.48 0.22
N ARG A 25 8.30 -2.91 0.32
CA ARG A 25 7.28 -2.61 -0.68
C ARG A 25 6.93 -1.13 -0.74
N TYR A 26 7.26 -0.34 0.27
CA TYR A 26 7.11 1.11 0.23
C TYR A 26 8.46 1.81 0.37
N PRO A 27 8.64 2.98 -0.29
CA PRO A 27 7.71 3.59 -1.26
C PRO A 27 7.72 2.87 -2.62
N ASN A 28 6.60 2.93 -3.37
CA ASN A 28 6.53 2.45 -4.75
C ASN A 28 5.60 3.31 -5.63
N PRO A 29 5.76 3.32 -6.97
CA PRO A 29 4.96 4.14 -7.88
C PRO A 29 3.45 3.84 -7.88
N PHE A 30 3.04 2.64 -7.47
CA PHE A 30 1.64 2.20 -7.48
C PHE A 30 0.88 2.56 -6.19
N SER A 31 1.61 2.96 -5.15
CA SER A 31 1.08 3.19 -3.80
C SER A 31 1.44 4.56 -3.24
N THR A 32 1.43 5.59 -4.08
CA THR A 32 1.70 7.00 -3.71
C THR A 32 0.75 7.58 -2.64
N HIS A 33 -0.33 6.88 -2.32
CA HIS A 33 -1.28 7.26 -1.30
C HIS A 33 -0.84 6.84 0.11
N VAL A 34 0.11 5.92 0.25
CA VAL A 34 0.74 5.57 1.53
C VAL A 34 1.78 6.65 1.84
N LEU A 35 1.59 7.33 2.97
CA LEU A 35 2.39 8.48 3.36
C LEU A 35 3.49 8.11 4.35
N THR A 36 3.18 7.27 5.33
CA THR A 36 4.12 6.82 6.36
C THR A 36 3.91 5.34 6.65
N GLU A 37 4.99 4.72 7.12
CA GLU A 37 5.10 3.32 7.47
C GLU A 37 6.05 3.22 8.66
N ASP A 38 5.52 2.85 9.82
CA ASP A 38 6.27 2.83 11.08
C ASP A 38 6.16 1.45 11.72
N VAL A 39 7.28 0.91 12.23
CA VAL A 39 7.26 -0.31 13.05
C VAL A 39 7.05 0.10 14.50
N VAL A 40 5.89 -0.26 15.06
CA VAL A 40 5.53 0.10 16.44
C VAL A 40 5.85 -1.02 17.44
N TYR A 41 6.00 -2.26 16.94
CA TYR A 41 6.38 -3.42 17.74
C TYR A 41 7.10 -4.44 16.87
N ARG A 42 8.13 -5.08 17.44
CA ARG A 42 8.79 -6.22 16.82
C ARG A 42 9.46 -7.08 17.89
N GLU A 43 9.24 -8.38 17.81
CA GLU A 43 9.90 -9.36 18.67
C GLU A 43 10.18 -10.65 17.91
N VAL A 44 11.20 -11.38 18.36
CA VAL A 44 11.39 -12.78 18.00
C VAL A 44 10.94 -13.62 19.18
N THR A 45 9.97 -14.48 18.96
CA THR A 45 9.39 -15.33 20.01
C THR A 45 10.30 -16.52 20.33
N ALA A 46 10.01 -17.21 21.45
CA ALA A 46 10.73 -18.41 21.85
C ALA A 46 10.62 -19.57 20.83
N ASP A 47 9.53 -19.61 20.04
CA ASP A 47 9.34 -20.55 18.93
C ASP A 47 9.94 -20.04 17.59
N HIS A 48 10.87 -19.09 17.65
CA HIS A 48 11.61 -18.55 16.49
C HIS A 48 10.76 -17.90 15.40
N ARG A 49 9.61 -17.31 15.78
CA ARG A 49 8.79 -16.51 14.86
C ARG A 49 9.06 -15.03 15.05
N LEU A 50 9.05 -14.28 13.95
CA LEU A 50 9.11 -12.83 13.99
C LEU A 50 7.69 -12.28 14.04
N LEU A 51 7.32 -11.68 15.16
CA LEU A 51 6.10 -10.88 15.26
C LEU A 51 6.44 -9.43 14.97
N SER A 52 5.59 -8.75 14.21
CA SER A 52 5.73 -7.32 13.96
C SER A 52 4.38 -6.66 13.85
N ARG A 53 4.25 -5.50 14.50
CA ARG A 53 3.13 -4.57 14.29
C ARG A 53 3.65 -3.32 13.62
N ARG A 54 2.96 -2.92 12.56
CA ARG A 54 3.25 -1.70 11.82
C ARG A 54 2.04 -0.80 11.78
N LEU A 55 2.29 0.50 11.83
CA LEU A 55 1.30 1.54 11.62
C LEU A 55 1.55 2.18 10.26
N LEU A 56 0.53 2.19 9.41
CA LEU A 56 0.59 2.86 8.12
C LEU A 56 -0.41 4.02 8.10
N MET A 57 0.01 5.15 7.57
CA MET A 57 -0.89 6.25 7.25
C MET A 57 -1.08 6.33 5.74
N LYS A 58 -2.34 6.36 5.28
CA LYS A 58 -2.66 6.58 3.87
C LYS A 58 -3.68 7.69 3.67
N THR A 59 -3.61 8.35 2.51
CA THR A 59 -4.68 9.23 2.05
C THR A 59 -5.83 8.43 1.48
N ASN A 60 -7.05 8.85 1.83
CA ASN A 60 -8.27 8.25 1.36
C ASN A 60 -9.17 9.31 0.75
N ARG A 61 -9.38 9.22 -0.57
CA ARG A 61 -10.44 9.97 -1.25
C ARG A 61 -11.78 9.31 -0.97
N LEU A 62 -12.71 10.07 -0.39
CA LEU A 62 -14.10 9.63 -0.24
C LEU A 62 -14.77 9.60 -1.62
N PRO A 63 -15.69 8.65 -1.87
CA PRO A 63 -16.53 8.74 -3.05
C PRO A 63 -17.43 9.98 -2.98
N ARG A 64 -17.78 10.56 -4.13
CA ARG A 64 -18.53 11.83 -4.21
C ARG A 64 -19.87 11.82 -3.46
N TRP A 65 -20.53 10.67 -3.36
CA TRP A 65 -21.76 10.54 -2.58
C TRP A 65 -21.48 10.67 -1.08
N ALA A 66 -20.35 10.13 -0.62
CA ALA A 66 -19.93 10.16 0.78
C ALA A 66 -19.50 11.58 1.18
N GLU A 67 -18.85 12.34 0.29
CA GLU A 67 -18.48 13.74 0.54
C GLU A 67 -19.68 14.65 0.87
N ARG A 68 -20.90 14.30 0.42
CA ARG A 68 -22.12 15.05 0.75
C ARG A 68 -22.77 14.63 2.05
N VAL A 69 -22.51 13.41 2.51
CA VAL A 69 -23.12 12.82 3.70
C VAL A 69 -22.22 13.02 4.92
N PHE A 70 -20.89 13.07 4.73
CA PHE A 70 -19.93 13.20 5.82
C PHE A 70 -19.45 14.64 6.02
N PRO A 71 -19.14 15.02 7.27
CA PRO A 71 -18.69 16.38 7.60
C PRO A 71 -17.44 16.78 6.81
N SER A 72 -17.40 18.03 6.34
CA SER A 72 -16.30 18.63 5.57
C SER A 72 -14.95 18.66 6.29
N GLY A 73 -14.94 18.49 7.62
CA GLY A 73 -13.74 18.43 8.47
C GLY A 73 -13.19 17.03 8.75
N MET A 74 -13.78 15.97 8.17
CA MET A 74 -13.29 14.60 8.39
C MET A 74 -11.88 14.42 7.82
N SER A 75 -10.95 13.92 8.64
CA SER A 75 -9.57 13.67 8.19
C SER A 75 -9.55 12.72 7.00
N ARG A 76 -8.87 13.14 5.93
CA ARG A 76 -8.64 12.30 4.74
C ARG A 76 -7.55 11.25 4.98
N CYS A 77 -6.90 11.26 6.14
CA CYS A 77 -5.94 10.23 6.52
C CYS A 77 -6.66 9.04 7.15
N VAL A 78 -6.25 7.84 6.72
CA VAL A 78 -6.65 6.57 7.28
C VAL A 78 -5.42 5.94 7.91
N TYR A 79 -5.55 5.56 9.17
CA TYR A 79 -4.55 4.80 9.89
C TYR A 79 -4.87 3.31 9.77
N ILE A 80 -3.85 2.51 9.54
CA ILE A 80 -3.96 1.07 9.33
C ILE A 80 -2.95 0.40 10.24
N ILE A 81 -3.40 -0.60 10.99
CA ILE A 81 -2.49 -1.55 11.64
C ILE A 81 -2.26 -2.72 10.71
N GLU A 82 -1.01 -3.13 10.62
CA GLU A 82 -0.57 -4.38 10.01
C GLU A 82 0.16 -5.20 11.07
N ASP A 83 -0.46 -6.29 11.50
CA ASP A 83 0.19 -7.34 12.26
C ASP A 83 0.73 -8.40 11.32
N SER A 84 1.88 -8.95 11.65
CA SER A 84 2.56 -9.92 10.81
C SER A 84 3.32 -10.93 11.64
N ILE A 85 3.32 -12.16 11.13
CA ILE A 85 3.97 -13.33 11.73
C ILE A 85 4.79 -13.99 10.62
N VAL A 86 6.11 -14.00 10.78
CA VAL A 86 7.01 -14.77 9.91
C VAL A 86 7.40 -16.03 10.64
N ASP A 87 7.09 -17.18 10.05
CA ASP A 87 7.54 -18.49 10.48
C ASP A 87 8.57 -19.01 9.46
N PRO A 88 9.88 -18.91 9.77
CA PRO A 88 10.94 -19.30 8.85
C PRO A 88 11.05 -20.82 8.67
N VAL A 89 10.60 -21.61 9.65
CA VAL A 89 10.63 -23.07 9.59
C VAL A 89 9.58 -23.57 8.60
N ASN A 90 8.36 -23.05 8.71
CA ASN A 90 7.25 -23.41 7.82
C ASN A 90 7.20 -22.56 6.53
N ARG A 91 8.18 -21.67 6.34
CA ARG A 91 8.28 -20.72 5.21
C ARG A 91 6.93 -20.06 4.91
N LYS A 92 6.40 -19.43 5.96
CA LYS A 92 5.06 -18.82 5.95
C LYS A 92 5.10 -17.42 6.54
N LEU A 93 4.57 -16.45 5.81
CA LEU A 93 4.28 -15.10 6.29
C LEU A 93 2.77 -14.94 6.36
N THR A 94 2.24 -14.67 7.55
CA THR A 94 0.82 -14.34 7.75
C THR A 94 0.71 -12.89 8.17
N THR A 95 -0.21 -12.15 7.55
CA THR A 95 -0.45 -10.74 7.82
C THR A 95 -1.93 -10.51 8.10
N TYR A 96 -2.21 -9.59 9.02
CA TYR A 96 -3.54 -9.13 9.38
C TYR A 96 -3.54 -7.61 9.32
N THR A 97 -4.43 -7.04 8.53
CA THR A 97 -4.46 -5.60 8.27
C THR A 97 -5.86 -5.05 8.50
N TRP A 98 -5.99 -3.96 9.25
CA TRP A 98 -7.28 -3.31 9.47
C TRP A 98 -7.17 -1.80 9.68
N ASN A 99 -8.21 -1.06 9.34
CA ASN A 99 -8.26 0.39 9.59
C ASN A 99 -8.63 0.71 11.04
N LEU A 100 -7.89 1.63 11.66
CA LEU A 100 -8.13 2.09 13.02
C LEU A 100 -9.23 3.15 13.10
N ASN A 101 -9.24 4.09 12.16
CA ASN A 101 -10.23 5.16 12.09
C ASN A 101 -11.23 4.93 10.96
N HIS A 102 -12.32 5.70 10.98
CA HIS A 102 -13.44 5.61 10.02
C HIS A 102 -14.20 4.27 10.04
N THR A 103 -14.08 3.48 11.12
CA THR A 103 -14.72 2.16 11.28
C THR A 103 -16.25 2.25 11.37
N THR A 104 -16.81 3.37 11.83
CA THR A 104 -18.25 3.65 11.79
C THR A 104 -18.79 3.68 10.36
N LEU A 105 -18.01 4.21 9.43
CA LEU A 105 -18.33 4.21 8.01
C LEU A 105 -18.13 2.81 7.41
N MET A 106 -16.91 2.30 7.53
CA MET A 106 -16.51 1.03 6.94
C MET A 106 -15.31 0.45 7.69
N SER A 107 -15.43 -0.80 8.13
CA SER A 107 -14.30 -1.60 8.58
C SER A 107 -13.87 -2.53 7.45
N VAL A 108 -12.57 -2.57 7.19
CA VAL A 108 -11.95 -3.51 6.26
C VAL A 108 -10.88 -4.25 7.04
N GLU A 109 -11.09 -5.55 7.21
CA GLU A 109 -10.13 -6.47 7.79
C GLU A 109 -9.61 -7.37 6.67
N GLU A 110 -8.30 -7.51 6.54
CA GLU A 110 -7.64 -8.31 5.53
C GLU A 110 -6.71 -9.31 6.20
N ARG A 111 -6.74 -10.56 5.75
CA ARG A 111 -5.75 -11.58 6.08
C ARG A 111 -5.04 -11.98 4.79
N CYS A 112 -3.71 -11.96 4.79
CA CYS A 112 -2.91 -12.42 3.66
C CYS A 112 -1.84 -13.40 4.13
N ILE A 113 -1.79 -14.56 3.48
CA ILE A 113 -0.86 -15.65 3.76
C ILE A 113 0.02 -15.85 2.53
N PHE A 114 1.33 -15.73 2.72
CA PHE A 114 2.35 -16.08 1.73
C PHE A 114 3.05 -17.35 2.17
N GLN A 115 3.12 -18.33 1.29
CA GLN A 115 3.71 -19.63 1.58
C GLN A 115 4.35 -20.19 0.31
N ASP A 116 5.40 -20.99 0.42
CA ASP A 116 5.94 -21.69 -0.75
C ASP A 116 4.85 -22.50 -1.47
N SER A 117 4.93 -22.50 -2.80
CA SER A 117 4.07 -23.34 -3.63
C SER A 117 4.53 -24.80 -3.58
N ALA A 118 3.62 -25.70 -3.23
CA ALA A 118 3.88 -27.14 -3.33
C ALA A 118 3.86 -27.64 -4.78
N GLU A 119 3.16 -26.92 -5.67
CA GLU A 119 2.94 -27.33 -7.07
C GLU A 119 4.04 -26.82 -8.00
N GLN A 120 4.62 -25.65 -7.69
CA GLN A 120 5.56 -24.96 -8.55
C GLN A 120 6.84 -24.63 -7.77
N PRO A 121 7.98 -25.24 -8.12
CA PRO A 121 9.25 -24.90 -7.51
C PRO A 121 9.58 -23.41 -7.69
N ALA A 122 10.19 -22.81 -6.67
CA ALA A 122 10.63 -21.41 -6.66
C ALA A 122 9.51 -20.36 -6.88
N SER A 123 8.25 -20.70 -6.57
CA SER A 123 7.15 -19.75 -6.52
C SER A 123 6.50 -19.70 -5.14
N THR A 124 5.84 -18.58 -4.84
CA THR A 124 5.15 -18.34 -3.58
C THR A 124 3.65 -18.21 -3.85
N GLN A 125 2.86 -19.06 -3.21
CA GLN A 125 1.40 -18.93 -3.19
C GLN A 125 0.99 -17.84 -2.21
N MET A 126 0.10 -16.97 -2.65
CA MET A 126 -0.52 -15.94 -1.84
C MET A 126 -2.03 -16.18 -1.76
N ARG A 127 -2.53 -16.46 -0.56
CA ARG A 127 -3.97 -16.49 -0.26
C ARG A 127 -4.35 -15.24 0.50
N ARG A 128 -5.36 -14.52 -0.02
CA ARG A 128 -5.83 -13.26 0.55
C ARG A 128 -7.32 -13.30 0.77
N GLU A 129 -7.74 -12.91 1.97
CA GLU A 129 -9.11 -12.87 2.44
C GLU A 129 -9.42 -11.49 3.00
N ALA A 130 -10.65 -11.04 2.81
CA ALA A 130 -11.10 -9.77 3.36
C ALA A 130 -12.54 -9.82 3.85
N TRP A 131 -12.78 -9.10 4.94
CA TRP A 131 -14.08 -8.89 5.56
C TRP A 131 -14.38 -7.40 5.57
N ILE A 132 -15.45 -7.01 4.89
CA ILE A 132 -15.86 -5.62 4.73
C ILE A 132 -17.20 -5.44 5.41
N SER A 133 -17.25 -4.59 6.42
CA SER A 133 -18.46 -4.31 7.19
C SER A 133 -18.72 -2.80 7.25
N SER A 134 -19.98 -2.44 7.50
CA SER A 134 -20.41 -1.05 7.67
C SER A 134 -21.57 -1.01 8.65
N ASN A 135 -21.51 -0.06 9.59
CA ASN A 135 -22.51 0.14 10.63
C ASN A 135 -23.50 1.27 10.29
N VAL A 136 -23.43 1.84 9.09
CA VAL A 136 -24.32 2.91 8.67
C VAL A 136 -25.69 2.34 8.29
N TYR A 137 -26.70 2.64 9.11
CA TYR A 137 -28.07 2.18 8.90
C TYR A 137 -28.64 2.71 7.56
N GLY A 138 -29.43 1.89 6.87
CA GLY A 138 -30.08 2.25 5.60
C GLY A 138 -29.18 2.24 4.35
N VAL A 139 -27.86 2.40 4.48
CA VAL A 139 -26.92 2.47 3.33
C VAL A 139 -25.71 1.53 3.44
N SER A 140 -25.74 0.58 4.36
CA SER A 140 -24.65 -0.39 4.58
C SER A 140 -24.30 -1.21 3.33
N ARG A 141 -25.29 -1.65 2.55
CA ARG A 141 -25.07 -2.44 1.32
C ARG A 141 -24.28 -1.66 0.23
N PRO A 142 -24.72 -0.45 -0.20
CA PRO A 142 -23.93 0.37 -1.12
C PRO A 142 -22.50 0.64 -0.65
N ILE A 143 -22.30 0.87 0.65
CA ILE A 143 -20.97 1.10 1.23
C ILE A 143 -20.10 -0.15 1.09
N GLN A 144 -20.65 -1.33 1.36
CA GLN A 144 -19.92 -2.59 1.23
C GLN A 144 -19.56 -2.90 -0.23
N GLU A 145 -20.46 -2.62 -1.18
CA GLU A 145 -20.15 -2.76 -2.62
C GLU A 145 -19.02 -1.84 -3.05
N PHE A 146 -19.08 -0.57 -2.63
CA PHE A 146 -18.01 0.38 -2.87
C PHE A 146 -16.68 -0.07 -2.24
N GLY A 147 -16.73 -0.53 -0.99
CA GLY A 147 -15.59 -1.07 -0.26
C GLY A 147 -14.96 -2.24 -0.99
N LEU A 148 -15.75 -3.20 -1.46
CA LEU A 148 -15.26 -4.37 -2.20
C LEU A 148 -14.65 -3.98 -3.54
N ALA A 149 -15.31 -3.12 -4.33
CA ALA A 149 -14.78 -2.66 -5.60
C ALA A 149 -13.43 -1.95 -5.42
N ARG A 150 -13.33 -1.11 -4.39
CA ARG A 150 -12.10 -0.43 -4.03
C ARG A 150 -11.02 -1.39 -3.55
N PHE A 151 -11.37 -2.38 -2.72
CA PHE A 151 -10.46 -3.40 -2.23
C PHE A 151 -9.82 -4.17 -3.39
N LYS A 152 -10.62 -4.65 -4.34
CA LYS A 152 -10.13 -5.32 -5.56
C LYS A 152 -9.15 -4.44 -6.35
N SER A 153 -9.45 -3.16 -6.53
CA SER A 153 -8.53 -2.22 -7.20
C SER A 153 -7.21 -2.03 -6.44
N ASN A 154 -7.28 -1.96 -5.10
CA ASN A 154 -6.10 -1.83 -4.25
C ASN A 154 -5.24 -3.08 -4.26
N GLN A 155 -5.83 -4.28 -4.32
CA GLN A 155 -5.09 -5.54 -4.42
C GLN A 155 -4.18 -5.56 -5.65
N VAL A 156 -4.69 -5.11 -6.81
CA VAL A 156 -3.88 -5.03 -8.05
C VAL A 156 -2.69 -4.09 -7.87
N LYS A 157 -2.88 -2.95 -7.20
CA LYS A 157 -1.79 -2.00 -6.92
C LYS A 157 -0.79 -2.57 -5.91
N ALA A 158 -1.27 -3.27 -4.90
CA ALA A 158 -0.43 -3.91 -3.89
C ALA A 158 0.47 -4.99 -4.53
N MET A 159 -0.08 -5.80 -5.45
CA MET A 159 0.70 -6.78 -6.20
C MET A 159 1.78 -6.11 -7.06
N LYS A 160 1.43 -5.07 -7.83
CA LYS A 160 2.41 -4.32 -8.62
C LYS A 160 3.50 -3.66 -7.76
N GLY A 161 3.13 -3.17 -6.57
CA GLY A 161 4.08 -2.61 -5.60
C GLY A 161 5.04 -3.66 -5.04
N LEU A 162 4.54 -4.87 -4.79
CA LEU A 162 5.36 -5.99 -4.34
C LEU A 162 6.29 -6.50 -5.45
N GLU A 163 5.80 -6.65 -6.67
CA GLU A 163 6.59 -7.00 -7.86
C GLU A 163 7.70 -5.97 -8.12
N TYR A 164 7.39 -4.68 -7.96
CA TYR A 164 8.39 -3.62 -8.05
C TYR A 164 9.49 -3.74 -6.99
N ALA A 165 9.13 -4.09 -5.75
CA ALA A 165 10.13 -4.32 -4.71
C ALA A 165 10.96 -5.59 -4.96
N LEU A 166 10.34 -6.65 -5.51
CA LEU A 166 11.02 -7.87 -5.93
C LEU A 166 12.07 -7.59 -7.01
N SER A 167 11.71 -6.85 -8.07
CA SER A 167 12.65 -6.50 -9.14
C SER A 167 13.84 -5.70 -8.61
N ASN A 168 13.60 -4.79 -7.66
CA ASN A 168 14.68 -4.00 -7.03
C ASN A 168 15.66 -4.89 -6.26
N ILE A 169 15.17 -5.89 -5.52
CA ILE A 169 16.01 -6.82 -4.73
C ILE A 169 16.80 -7.76 -5.65
N GLN A 170 16.22 -8.17 -6.77
CA GLN A 170 16.86 -9.06 -7.74
C GLN A 170 17.92 -8.36 -8.60
N GLY A 171 18.10 -7.04 -8.44
CA GLY A 171 19.04 -6.27 -9.25
C GLY A 171 18.57 -6.04 -10.69
N GLU A 172 17.30 -6.33 -10.99
CA GLU A 172 16.68 -5.92 -12.24
C GLU A 172 16.53 -4.41 -12.19
N THR A 173 17.41 -3.71 -12.91
CA THR A 173 17.45 -2.24 -12.91
C THR A 173 16.05 -1.72 -13.27
N PRO A 174 15.36 -0.97 -12.38
CA PRO A 174 14.02 -0.51 -12.69
C PRO A 174 14.13 0.49 -13.82
N GLN A 175 13.54 0.19 -14.98
CA GLN A 175 13.24 1.25 -15.93
C GLN A 175 12.32 2.22 -15.22
N ARG A 176 12.87 3.37 -14.80
CA ARG A 176 12.07 4.51 -14.36
C ARG A 176 10.99 4.70 -15.42
N PRO A 177 9.69 4.60 -15.10
CA PRO A 177 8.69 4.99 -16.07
C PRO A 177 8.99 6.45 -16.41
N LEU A 178 9.35 6.67 -17.68
CA LEU A 178 9.51 7.99 -18.25
C LEU A 178 8.26 8.77 -17.85
N ARG A 179 8.43 9.81 -17.03
CA ARG A 179 7.34 10.75 -16.77
C ARG A 179 6.86 11.21 -18.13
N ASP A 180 5.59 10.96 -18.45
CA ASP A 180 4.96 11.58 -19.61
C ASP A 180 5.23 13.09 -19.54
N PRO A 181 5.73 13.73 -20.60
CA PRO A 181 5.93 15.17 -20.59
C PRO A 181 4.57 15.81 -20.33
N VAL A 182 4.47 16.51 -19.21
CA VAL A 182 3.35 17.40 -18.92
C VAL A 182 3.24 18.33 -20.12
N LYS A 183 2.16 18.21 -20.91
CA LYS A 183 1.84 19.17 -21.97
C LYS A 183 1.69 20.55 -21.30
N ALA A 184 2.77 21.32 -21.33
CA ALA A 184 2.75 22.73 -20.97
C ALA A 184 1.91 23.46 -22.04
N LYS A 185 0.62 23.66 -21.77
CA LYS A 185 -0.13 24.74 -22.42
C LYS A 185 0.33 26.05 -21.77
N GLY A 186 1.34 26.68 -22.36
CA GLY A 186 1.80 28.02 -22.00
C GLY A 186 2.39 28.66 -23.25
N GLY A 187 1.70 29.65 -23.81
CA GLY A 187 2.10 30.33 -25.04
C GLY A 187 3.47 30.98 -24.90
N ALA A 188 4.34 30.71 -25.86
CA ALA A 188 5.56 31.48 -26.04
C ALA A 188 5.21 32.80 -26.72
N LYS A 189 5.58 33.93 -26.10
CA LYS A 189 6.07 35.11 -26.81
C LYS A 189 6.94 35.99 -25.89
N SER A 190 8.24 35.86 -26.15
CA SER A 190 9.27 36.92 -26.20
C SER A 190 9.41 37.91 -25.05
N LEU A 191 10.51 37.82 -24.29
CA LEU A 191 11.24 39.01 -23.85
C LEU A 191 12.76 38.75 -23.93
N ALA A 192 13.44 39.65 -24.61
CA ALA A 192 14.86 39.61 -24.93
C ALA A 192 15.74 40.03 -23.73
N SER A 193 16.95 39.46 -23.69
CA SER A 193 18.22 40.08 -23.30
C SER A 193 18.27 41.00 -22.07
N ALA A 194 18.92 40.52 -21.00
CA ALA A 194 19.91 41.31 -20.27
C ALA A 194 20.86 40.38 -19.50
N ALA A 195 22.12 40.31 -19.92
CA ALA A 195 23.19 39.72 -19.14
C ALA A 195 23.48 40.60 -17.91
N SER A 196 23.59 40.00 -16.72
CA SER A 196 24.17 40.65 -15.55
C SER A 196 25.13 39.70 -14.83
N VAL A 197 26.24 40.28 -14.40
CA VAL A 197 27.49 39.68 -13.90
C VAL A 197 27.27 38.97 -12.55
N PRO A 198 27.94 37.83 -12.25
CA PRO A 198 27.75 37.12 -10.99
C PRO A 198 28.44 37.83 -9.82
N GLN A 199 27.68 38.19 -8.77
CA GLN A 199 28.23 38.60 -7.48
C GLN A 199 28.48 37.36 -6.59
N LYS A 200 29.66 37.32 -5.94
CA LYS A 200 30.03 36.29 -4.96
C LYS A 200 29.17 36.39 -3.68
N PRO A 201 28.86 35.26 -3.02
CA PRO A 201 28.10 35.26 -1.76
C PRO A 201 28.99 35.71 -0.58
N PRO A 202 28.42 36.38 0.44
CA PRO A 202 29.16 36.71 1.65
C PRO A 202 29.33 35.47 2.54
N GLN A 203 30.53 35.33 3.12
CA GLN A 203 30.83 34.38 4.18
C GLN A 203 30.04 34.76 5.44
N TYR A 204 29.34 33.80 6.03
CA TYR A 204 28.76 33.92 7.36
C TYR A 204 29.83 33.58 8.40
N VAL A 205 29.95 34.42 9.44
CA VAL A 205 30.58 34.09 10.73
C VAL A 205 29.55 33.38 11.59
#